data_AF-A0A957WHY2-F1
#
_entry.id   AF-A0A957WHY2-F1
#
_cell.length_a   1.000
_cell.length_b   1.000
_cell.length_c   1.000
_cell.angle_alpha   90.00
_cell.angle_beta   90.00
_cell.angle_gamma   90.00
#
_symmetry.space_group_name_H-M   'P 1'
#
loop_
_entity.id
_entity.type
_entity.pdbx_description
1 polymer ?
#
loop_
_entity_poly.entity_id
_entity_poly.type
_entity_poly.pdbx_seq_one_letter_code
_entity_poly.pdbx_strand_id
1 'polypeptide(L)'
;MQLTLNGQKHPFTPIQTFRKKWALPDDFTLVAFEPKDWTVGSMDGAGQSLLNMKQAVVDAIPAQLSWSTLPATVGQITDFFRRQLALVNQTVGLQDIEVDFAVAGFGDVLAAVVYDLIRLKQVYQGDMAQICQKFDFSAVYQRWLDDSVRVSAATHTYSYAGRQFTLRTVYNAYGRVGLEVLTPHGLEYVDDGSLACPAANYMRDLSRDVAAALLNAL
;
A
#
# COMPACT_ATOMS: atom_id res chain seq x y z
N MET A 1 -10.11 -9.47 1.20
CA MET A 1 -9.96 -8.00 1.32
C MET A 1 -11.15 -7.26 0.66
N GLN A 2 -11.20 -5.92 0.71
CA GLN A 2 -12.11 -5.10 -0.11
C GLN A 2 -11.29 -3.99 -0.80
N LEU A 3 -11.51 -3.78 -2.11
CA LEU A 3 -10.82 -2.76 -2.90
C LEU A 3 -11.83 -1.97 -3.75
N THR A 4 -11.51 -0.70 -4.02
CA THR A 4 -12.32 0.13 -4.92
C THR A 4 -11.84 -0.02 -6.37
N LEU A 5 -12.72 -0.45 -7.26
CA LEU A 5 -12.49 -0.55 -8.71
C LEU A 5 -13.62 0.17 -9.44
N ASN A 6 -13.26 1.07 -10.37
CA ASN A 6 -14.22 1.89 -11.12
C ASN A 6 -15.20 2.65 -10.21
N GLY A 7 -14.71 3.18 -9.09
CA GLY A 7 -15.50 3.93 -8.11
C GLY A 7 -16.44 3.08 -7.23
N GLN A 8 -16.39 1.76 -7.33
CA GLN A 8 -17.21 0.84 -6.53
C GLN A 8 -16.33 -0.06 -5.67
N LYS A 9 -16.76 -0.31 -4.42
CA LYS A 9 -16.09 -1.28 -3.54
C LYS A 9 -16.49 -2.69 -3.92
N HIS A 10 -15.50 -3.55 -4.14
CA HIS A 10 -15.70 -4.97 -4.45
C HIS A 10 -15.10 -5.84 -3.35
N PRO A 11 -15.84 -6.85 -2.85
CA PRO A 11 -15.27 -7.86 -1.98
C PRO A 11 -14.42 -8.83 -2.79
N PHE A 12 -13.21 -9.10 -2.31
CA PHE A 12 -12.33 -10.10 -2.90
C PHE A 12 -12.43 -11.40 -2.10
N THR A 13 -12.77 -12.48 -2.81
CA THR A 13 -12.90 -13.83 -2.24
C THR A 13 -11.52 -14.45 -2.07
N PRO A 14 -11.17 -15.01 -0.89
CA PRO A 14 -9.91 -15.72 -0.72
C PRO A 14 -9.72 -16.79 -1.79
N ILE A 15 -8.52 -16.88 -2.37
CA ILE A 15 -8.21 -17.81 -3.45
C ILE A 15 -8.55 -19.26 -3.10
N GLN A 16 -8.33 -19.71 -1.86
CA GLN A 16 -8.67 -21.07 -1.46
C GLN A 16 -10.19 -21.31 -1.54
N THR A 17 -10.99 -20.33 -1.15
CA THR A 17 -12.46 -20.37 -1.25
C THR A 17 -12.91 -20.37 -2.71
N PHE A 18 -12.30 -19.53 -3.55
CA PHE A 18 -12.60 -19.49 -4.98
C PHE A 18 -12.26 -20.81 -5.68
N ARG A 19 -11.06 -21.36 -5.43
CA ARG A 19 -10.64 -22.66 -5.98
C ARG A 19 -11.58 -23.78 -5.56
N LYS A 20 -11.98 -23.82 -4.28
CA LYS A 20 -12.95 -24.81 -3.79
C LYS A 20 -14.31 -24.68 -4.48
N LYS A 21 -14.83 -23.45 -4.65
CA LYS A 21 -16.10 -23.18 -5.34
C LYS A 21 -16.09 -23.71 -6.79
N TRP A 22 -14.97 -23.53 -7.48
CA TRP A 22 -14.84 -23.89 -8.90
C TRP A 22 -14.16 -25.24 -9.14
N ALA A 23 -13.81 -25.98 -8.07
CA ALA A 23 -13.03 -27.21 -8.11
C ALA A 23 -11.69 -27.07 -8.87
N LEU A 24 -11.05 -25.91 -8.76
CA LEU A 24 -9.78 -25.60 -9.43
C LEU A 24 -8.60 -26.21 -8.67
N PRO A 25 -7.52 -26.58 -9.38
CA PRO A 25 -6.29 -27.10 -8.78
C PRO A 25 -5.56 -26.04 -7.95
N ASP A 26 -4.64 -26.49 -7.10
CA ASP A 26 -3.88 -25.62 -6.19
C ASP A 26 -2.90 -24.68 -6.92
N ASP A 27 -2.54 -24.98 -8.17
CA ASP A 27 -1.67 -24.16 -9.00
C ASP A 27 -2.42 -22.99 -9.68
N PHE A 28 -3.76 -22.94 -9.62
CA PHE A 28 -4.54 -21.76 -10.02
C PHE A 28 -4.25 -20.62 -9.05
N THR A 29 -3.21 -19.85 -9.37
CA THR A 29 -2.67 -18.77 -8.55
C THR A 29 -2.17 -17.66 -9.45
N LEU A 30 -2.10 -16.46 -8.91
CA LEU A 30 -1.51 -15.29 -9.53
C LEU A 30 -0.07 -15.56 -10.03
N VAL A 31 0.71 -16.37 -9.30
CA VAL A 31 2.06 -16.79 -9.70
C VAL A 31 2.07 -17.51 -11.04
N ALA A 32 1.05 -18.33 -11.33
CA ALA A 32 0.96 -19.08 -12.57
C ALA A 32 0.71 -18.18 -13.80
N PHE A 33 0.06 -17.03 -13.60
CA PHE A 33 -0.32 -16.11 -14.68
C PHE A 33 0.65 -14.92 -14.82
N GLU A 34 1.24 -14.50 -13.71
CA GLU A 34 2.14 -13.36 -13.60
C GLU A 34 3.35 -13.73 -12.73
N PRO A 35 4.24 -14.61 -13.23
CA PRO A 35 5.41 -15.02 -12.47
C PRO A 35 6.24 -13.78 -12.12
N LYS A 36 6.61 -13.68 -10.85
CA LYS A 36 7.52 -12.65 -10.36
C LYS A 36 8.93 -13.24 -10.32
N ASP A 37 9.90 -12.50 -10.83
CA ASP A 37 11.29 -12.83 -10.56
C ASP A 37 11.59 -12.48 -9.09
N TRP A 38 11.99 -13.47 -8.31
CA TRP A 38 12.17 -13.35 -6.86
C TRP A 38 13.54 -12.80 -6.48
N THR A 39 14.33 -12.28 -7.43
CA THR A 39 15.56 -11.53 -7.19
C THR A 39 15.31 -10.13 -6.61
N VAL A 40 14.37 -10.02 -5.68
CA VAL A 40 13.93 -8.76 -5.05
C VAL A 40 14.37 -8.74 -3.58
N GLY A 41 14.57 -7.54 -3.06
CA GLY A 41 15.11 -7.34 -1.71
C GLY A 41 14.30 -8.06 -0.62
N SER A 42 15.01 -8.57 0.38
CA SER A 42 14.41 -9.26 1.53
C SER A 42 14.48 -8.38 2.77
N MET A 43 13.45 -8.47 3.60
CA MET A 43 13.45 -7.88 4.94
C MET A 43 14.09 -8.80 5.98
N ASP A 44 14.40 -10.05 5.61
CA ASP A 44 15.00 -11.03 6.50
C ASP A 44 16.39 -10.58 6.93
N GLY A 45 16.64 -10.55 8.24
CA GLY A 45 17.90 -10.07 8.82
C GLY A 45 18.04 -8.55 8.88
N ALA A 46 17.15 -7.77 8.26
CA ALA A 46 17.16 -6.29 8.31
C ALA A 46 16.31 -5.69 9.44
N GLY A 47 15.63 -6.52 10.25
CA GLY A 47 14.61 -6.08 11.20
C GLY A 47 15.05 -4.94 12.12
N GLN A 48 16.22 -5.04 12.77
CA GLN A 48 16.71 -3.98 13.66
C GLN A 48 17.06 -2.69 12.90
N SER A 49 17.70 -2.80 11.74
CA SER A 49 18.05 -1.65 10.92
C SER A 49 16.80 -0.90 10.41
N LEU A 50 15.75 -1.65 10.05
CA LEU A 50 14.46 -1.10 9.64
C LEU A 50 13.73 -0.41 10.80
N LEU A 51 13.81 -0.96 12.02
CA LEU A 51 13.27 -0.30 13.22
C LEU A 51 14.02 0.99 13.54
N ASN A 52 15.35 0.98 13.45
CA ASN A 52 16.18 2.18 13.66
C ASN A 52 15.89 3.26 12.63
N MET A 53 15.76 2.89 11.35
CA MET A 53 15.34 3.80 10.29
C MET A 53 13.96 4.39 10.57
N LYS A 54 13.00 3.55 10.95
CA LYS A 54 11.64 4.01 11.29
C LYS A 54 11.69 5.07 12.39
N GLN A 55 12.42 4.78 13.48
CA GLN A 55 12.59 5.72 14.58
C GLN A 55 13.26 7.02 14.13
N ALA A 56 14.35 6.93 13.35
CA ALA A 56 15.04 8.12 12.84
C ALA A 56 14.15 9.01 11.97
N VAL A 57 13.27 8.42 11.15
CA VAL A 57 12.32 9.17 10.31
C VAL A 57 11.26 9.88 11.17
N VAL A 58 10.76 9.22 12.23
CA VAL A 58 9.81 9.84 13.17
C VAL A 58 10.49 10.95 13.97
N ASP A 59 11.71 10.73 14.46
CA ASP A 59 12.48 11.72 15.23
C ASP A 59 12.91 12.93 14.41
N ALA A 60 12.93 12.83 13.08
CA ALA A 60 13.21 13.94 12.19
C ALA A 60 12.07 14.97 12.12
N ILE A 61 10.89 14.65 12.67
CA ILE A 61 9.74 15.55 12.70
C ILE A 61 9.96 16.60 13.78
N PRO A 62 9.87 17.92 13.46
CA PRO A 62 10.02 18.97 14.46
C PRO A 62 9.00 18.84 15.60
N ALA A 63 9.42 19.15 16.82
CA ALA A 63 8.54 19.12 17.99
C ALA A 63 7.38 20.14 17.93
N GLN A 64 7.52 21.18 17.11
CA GLN A 64 6.49 22.17 16.86
C GLN A 64 6.43 22.47 15.36
N LEU A 65 5.24 22.37 14.79
CA LEU A 65 4.92 22.66 13.41
C LEU A 65 3.84 23.73 13.36
N SER A 66 3.87 24.53 12.30
CA SER A 66 2.79 25.43 11.97
C SER A 66 2.02 24.91 10.77
N TRP A 67 0.75 25.29 10.67
CA TRP A 67 -0.09 24.97 9.52
C TRP A 67 0.47 25.47 8.18
N SER A 68 1.24 26.57 8.18
CA SER A 68 1.84 27.11 6.95
C SER A 68 3.08 26.33 6.50
N THR A 69 3.79 25.69 7.42
CA THR A 69 5.00 24.90 7.11
C THR A 69 4.69 23.43 6.82
N LEU A 70 3.53 22.93 7.28
CA LEU A 70 3.14 21.52 7.15
C LEU A 70 3.26 20.95 5.72
N PRO A 71 2.85 21.64 4.64
CA PRO A 71 3.02 21.11 3.28
C PRO A 71 4.49 20.90 2.88
N ALA A 72 5.37 21.83 3.27
CA ALA A 72 6.80 21.73 2.95
C ALA A 72 7.49 20.60 3.73
N THR A 73 6.99 20.26 4.91
CA THR A 73 7.49 19.16 5.74
C THR A 73 7.38 17.80 5.04
N VAL A 74 6.41 17.59 4.14
CA VAL A 74 6.27 16.35 3.36
C VAL A 74 7.55 16.04 2.59
N GLY A 75 7.99 16.98 1.72
CA GLY A 75 9.19 16.78 0.91
C GLY A 75 10.45 16.54 1.76
N GLN A 76 10.58 17.27 2.87
CA GLN A 76 11.71 17.14 3.79
C GLN A 76 11.79 15.75 4.43
N ILE A 77 10.65 15.23 4.92
CA ILE A 77 10.58 13.90 5.54
C ILE A 77 10.76 12.81 4.47
N THR A 78 10.17 12.97 3.28
CA THR A 78 10.34 12.02 2.17
C THR A 78 11.81 11.92 1.72
N ASP A 79 12.50 13.05 1.60
CA ASP A 79 13.93 13.08 1.28
C ASP A 79 14.79 12.48 2.39
N PHE A 80 14.42 12.71 3.65
CA PHE A 80 15.08 12.08 4.79
C PHE A 80 14.88 10.56 4.78
N PHE A 81 13.66 10.09 4.53
CA PHE A 81 13.34 8.66 4.36
C PHE A 81 14.16 8.04 3.24
N ARG A 82 14.26 8.68 2.06
CA ARG A 82 15.11 8.22 0.95
C ARG A 82 16.55 8.00 1.39
N ARG A 83 17.13 8.95 2.12
CA ARG A 83 18.50 8.83 2.64
C ARG A 83 18.65 7.69 3.64
N GLN A 84 17.70 7.54 4.57
CA GLN A 84 17.74 6.44 5.54
C GLN A 84 17.56 5.07 4.87
N LEU A 85 16.65 4.98 3.90
CA LEU A 85 16.43 3.77 3.12
C LEU A 85 17.70 3.37 2.37
N ALA A 86 18.40 4.32 1.75
CA ALA A 86 19.67 4.05 1.08
C ALA A 86 20.74 3.47 2.03
N LEU A 87 20.79 3.91 3.29
CA LEU A 87 21.71 3.34 4.29
C LEU A 87 21.36 1.89 4.64
N VAL A 88 20.07 1.61 4.84
CA VAL A 88 19.58 0.27 5.19
C VAL A 88 19.54 -0.66 3.97
N ASN A 89 19.52 -0.11 2.76
CA ASN A 89 19.39 -0.88 1.52
C ASN A 89 20.58 -1.82 1.27
N GLN A 90 21.73 -1.57 1.89
CA GLN A 90 22.87 -2.51 1.85
C GLN A 90 22.53 -3.87 2.47
N THR A 91 21.57 -3.90 3.40
CA THR A 91 21.07 -5.13 4.04
C THR A 91 19.80 -5.65 3.35
N VAL A 92 18.91 -4.76 2.91
CA VAL A 92 17.62 -5.16 2.30
C VAL A 92 17.80 -5.63 0.86
N GLY A 93 18.69 -5.01 0.09
CA GLY A 93 18.99 -5.39 -1.28
C GLY A 93 17.90 -5.02 -2.29
N LEU A 94 17.20 -3.89 -2.11
CA LEU A 94 16.27 -3.35 -3.11
C LEU A 94 17.03 -2.82 -4.32
N GLN A 95 16.44 -2.99 -5.50
CA GLN A 95 16.89 -2.31 -6.72
C GLN A 95 16.57 -0.81 -6.66
N ASP A 96 17.27 0.01 -7.45
CA ASP A 96 17.04 1.46 -7.49
C ASP A 96 15.58 1.82 -7.76
N ILE A 97 14.94 1.09 -8.68
CA ILE A 97 13.53 1.29 -9.02
C ILE A 97 12.59 0.96 -7.85
N GLU A 98 12.93 -0.04 -7.04
CA GLU A 98 12.16 -0.41 -5.85
C GLU A 98 12.32 0.62 -4.72
N VAL A 99 13.51 1.20 -4.58
CA VAL A 99 13.76 2.33 -3.68
C VAL A 99 12.91 3.53 -4.11
N ASP A 100 12.92 3.87 -5.41
CA ASP A 100 12.11 4.98 -5.93
C ASP A 100 10.61 4.76 -5.71
N PHE A 101 10.10 3.53 -5.95
CA PHE A 101 8.71 3.19 -5.66
C PHE A 101 8.37 3.31 -4.17
N ALA A 102 9.24 2.84 -3.27
CA ALA A 102 9.01 2.95 -1.83
C ALA A 102 8.99 4.41 -1.36
N VAL A 103 9.90 5.24 -1.87
CA VAL A 103 9.98 6.67 -1.54
C VAL A 103 8.78 7.43 -2.08
N ALA A 104 8.38 7.17 -3.33
CA ALA A 104 7.21 7.80 -3.93
C ALA A 104 5.93 7.44 -3.16
N GLY A 105 5.70 6.15 -2.89
CA GLY A 105 4.54 5.69 -2.14
C GLY A 105 4.48 6.27 -0.72
N PHE A 106 5.63 6.39 -0.04
CA PHE A 106 5.71 7.06 1.26
C PHE A 106 5.33 8.54 1.17
N GLY A 107 5.89 9.27 0.21
CA GLY A 107 5.58 10.67 -0.02
C GLY A 107 4.11 10.91 -0.33
N ASP A 108 3.50 10.06 -1.15
CA ASP A 108 2.09 10.15 -1.51
C ASP A 108 1.17 9.94 -0.29
N VAL A 109 1.48 8.97 0.58
CA VAL A 109 0.75 8.76 1.84
C VAL A 109 0.85 9.99 2.74
N LEU A 110 2.06 10.56 2.90
CA LEU A 110 2.25 11.76 3.72
C LEU A 110 1.51 12.97 3.15
N ALA A 111 1.50 13.14 1.83
CA ALA A 111 0.73 14.17 1.17
C ALA A 111 -0.76 13.99 1.47
N ALA A 112 -1.30 12.77 1.34
CA ALA A 112 -2.69 12.46 1.67
C ALA A 112 -3.04 12.77 3.13
N VAL A 113 -2.14 12.45 4.08
CA VAL A 113 -2.28 12.81 5.50
C VAL A 113 -2.34 14.33 5.68
N VAL A 114 -1.38 15.07 5.11
CA VAL A 114 -1.34 16.53 5.25
C VAL A 114 -2.57 17.19 4.63
N TYR A 115 -3.03 16.72 3.47
CA TYR A 115 -4.27 17.21 2.87
C TYR A 115 -5.48 16.98 3.76
N ASP A 116 -5.60 15.80 4.39
CA ASP A 116 -6.72 15.53 5.28
C ASP A 116 -6.66 16.39 6.56
N LEU A 117 -5.47 16.60 7.14
CA LEU A 117 -5.28 17.50 8.27
C LEU A 117 -5.66 18.95 7.93
N ILE A 118 -5.25 19.46 6.77
CA ILE A 118 -5.62 20.81 6.31
C ILE A 118 -7.13 20.92 6.08
N ARG A 119 -7.75 19.89 5.50
CA ARG A 119 -9.22 19.83 5.33
C ARG A 119 -9.91 19.86 6.69
N LEU A 120 -9.48 19.04 7.65
CA LEU A 120 -10.02 19.01 9.00
C LEU A 120 -9.84 20.36 9.71
N LYS A 121 -8.68 21.01 9.56
CA LYS A 121 -8.44 22.37 10.06
C LYS A 121 -9.48 23.36 9.55
N GLN A 122 -9.83 23.30 8.26
CA GLN A 122 -10.87 24.17 7.70
C GLN A 122 -12.26 23.83 8.26
N VAL A 123 -12.64 22.55 8.31
CA VAL A 123 -13.95 22.10 8.79
C VAL A 123 -14.18 22.45 10.26
N TYR A 124 -13.15 22.28 11.09
CA TYR A 124 -13.23 22.50 12.54
C TYR A 124 -12.61 23.84 12.97
N GLN A 125 -12.37 24.75 12.03
CA GLN A 125 -11.89 26.12 12.30
C GLN A 125 -10.60 26.17 13.15
N GLY A 126 -9.74 25.17 13.02
CA GLY A 126 -8.49 25.05 13.78
C GLY A 126 -8.64 24.51 15.21
N ASP A 127 -9.81 24.01 15.62
CA ASP A 127 -9.97 23.32 16.91
C ASP A 127 -9.24 21.98 16.92
N MET A 128 -8.06 21.96 17.56
CA MET A 128 -7.20 20.77 17.64
C MET A 128 -7.86 19.60 18.37
N ALA A 129 -8.73 19.83 19.36
CA ALA A 129 -9.37 18.73 20.07
C ALA A 129 -10.32 17.96 19.12
N GLN A 130 -11.08 18.68 18.29
CA GLN A 130 -11.94 18.08 17.29
C GLN A 130 -11.15 17.45 16.14
N ILE A 131 -10.07 18.09 15.67
CA ILE A 131 -9.20 17.53 14.62
C ILE A 131 -8.60 16.20 15.09
N CYS A 132 -8.02 16.14 16.30
CA CYS A 132 -7.47 14.91 16.86
C CYS A 132 -8.52 13.81 17.04
N GLN A 133 -9.75 14.17 17.41
CA GLN A 133 -10.85 13.21 17.53
C GLN A 133 -11.31 12.65 16.17
N LYS A 134 -11.19 13.44 15.10
CA LYS A 134 -11.77 13.14 13.78
C LYS A 134 -10.78 12.61 12.77
N PHE A 135 -9.48 12.86 12.96
CA PHE A 135 -8.44 12.33 12.10
C PHE A 135 -8.35 10.80 12.27
N ASP A 136 -8.44 10.09 11.16
CA ASP A 136 -8.31 8.63 11.09
C ASP A 136 -7.29 8.27 10.02
N PHE A 137 -6.07 7.96 10.45
CA PHE A 137 -5.01 7.52 9.56
C PHE A 137 -5.42 6.29 8.72
N SER A 138 -6.18 5.35 9.28
CA SER A 138 -6.58 4.14 8.58
C SER A 138 -7.50 4.47 7.40
N ALA A 139 -8.40 5.44 7.58
CA ALA A 139 -9.28 5.91 6.51
C ALA A 139 -8.52 6.66 5.42
N VAL A 140 -7.54 7.50 5.78
CA VAL A 140 -6.68 8.20 4.81
C VAL A 140 -5.84 7.21 4.01
N TYR A 141 -5.18 6.28 4.70
CA TYR A 141 -4.33 5.27 4.08
C TYR A 141 -5.12 4.35 3.16
N GLN A 142 -6.31 3.90 3.58
CA GLN A 142 -7.16 3.07 2.73
C GLN A 142 -7.64 3.81 1.49
N ARG A 143 -7.94 5.11 1.58
CA ARG A 143 -8.32 5.92 0.41
C ARG A 143 -7.17 6.01 -0.59
N TRP A 144 -5.96 6.33 -0.11
CA TRP A 144 -4.76 6.35 -0.96
C TRP A 144 -4.52 4.97 -1.60
N LEU A 145 -4.66 3.89 -0.84
CA LEU A 145 -4.48 2.54 -1.36
C LEU A 145 -5.54 2.20 -2.42
N ASP A 146 -6.79 2.53 -2.19
CA ASP A 146 -7.90 2.38 -3.14
C ASP A 146 -7.64 3.18 -4.43
N ASP A 147 -7.14 4.41 -4.31
CA ASP A 147 -6.80 5.27 -5.45
C ASP A 147 -5.62 4.74 -6.27
N SER A 148 -4.83 3.81 -5.71
CA SER A 148 -3.75 3.11 -6.41
C SER A 148 -4.20 1.84 -7.13
N VAL A 149 -5.43 1.37 -6.92
CA VAL A 149 -5.89 0.08 -7.45
C VAL A 149 -6.07 0.16 -8.96
N ARG A 150 -5.48 -0.78 -9.71
CA ARG A 150 -5.57 -0.88 -11.17
C ARG A 150 -5.78 -2.32 -11.60
N VAL A 151 -6.44 -2.53 -12.74
CA VAL A 151 -6.57 -3.84 -13.37
C VAL A 151 -5.70 -3.87 -14.62
N SER A 152 -4.96 -4.96 -14.81
CA SER A 152 -4.14 -5.16 -16.01
C SER A 152 -5.00 -5.09 -17.27
N ALA A 153 -4.45 -4.51 -18.34
CA ALA A 153 -5.01 -4.70 -19.67
C ALA A 153 -4.69 -6.11 -20.21
N ALA A 154 -3.58 -6.71 -19.76
CA ALA A 154 -3.20 -8.06 -20.15
C ALA A 154 -4.24 -9.05 -19.63
N THR A 155 -4.62 -9.96 -20.52
CA THR A 155 -5.67 -10.93 -20.29
C THR A 155 -5.11 -12.33 -20.47
N HIS A 156 -5.35 -13.19 -19.48
CA HIS A 156 -4.94 -14.59 -19.48
C HIS A 156 -6.17 -15.47 -19.62
N THR A 157 -6.07 -16.56 -20.38
CA THR A 157 -7.14 -17.56 -20.49
C THR A 157 -6.70 -18.82 -19.77
N TYR A 158 -7.57 -19.36 -18.93
CA TYR A 158 -7.37 -20.63 -18.24
C TYR A 158 -8.54 -21.56 -18.52
N SER A 159 -8.25 -22.76 -19.03
CA SER A 159 -9.27 -23.76 -19.35
C SER A 159 -9.13 -24.95 -18.41
N TYR A 160 -10.20 -25.29 -17.69
CA TYR A 160 -10.20 -26.40 -16.75
C TYR A 160 -11.57 -27.07 -16.64
N ALA A 161 -11.57 -28.40 -16.75
CA ALA A 161 -12.79 -29.24 -16.72
C ALA A 161 -13.90 -28.72 -17.67
N GLY A 162 -13.53 -28.40 -18.91
CA GLY A 162 -14.46 -27.91 -19.94
C GLY A 162 -14.99 -26.48 -19.73
N ARG A 163 -14.49 -25.75 -18.71
CA ARG A 163 -14.83 -24.35 -18.43
C ARG A 163 -13.66 -23.45 -18.82
N GLN A 164 -13.99 -22.24 -19.26
CA GLN A 164 -13.00 -21.21 -19.60
C GLN A 164 -13.13 -20.05 -18.60
N PHE A 165 -11.98 -19.59 -18.13
CA PHE A 165 -11.83 -18.44 -17.26
C PHE A 165 -10.97 -17.40 -17.98
N THR A 166 -11.37 -16.14 -17.87
CA THR A 166 -10.57 -15.01 -18.37
C THR A 166 -10.09 -14.21 -17.17
N LEU A 167 -8.79 -14.04 -17.02
CA LEU A 167 -8.17 -13.44 -15.85
C LEU A 167 -7.46 -12.15 -16.22
N ARG A 168 -7.57 -11.17 -15.33
CA ARG A 168 -6.74 -9.96 -15.34
C ARG A 168 -6.20 -9.74 -13.94
N THR A 169 -4.96 -9.32 -13.85
CA THR A 169 -4.32 -9.07 -12.55
C THR A 169 -4.78 -7.75 -11.96
N VAL A 170 -5.07 -7.75 -10.67
CA VAL A 170 -5.35 -6.54 -9.90
C VAL A 170 -4.08 -6.13 -9.15
N TYR A 171 -3.73 -4.86 -9.28
CA TYR A 171 -2.60 -4.22 -8.64
C TYR A 171 -3.07 -3.15 -7.67
N ASN A 172 -2.24 -2.84 -6.68
CA ASN A 172 -2.26 -1.58 -5.92
C ASN A 172 -0.83 -1.04 -5.79
N ALA A 173 -0.62 -0.03 -4.93
CA ALA A 173 0.69 0.57 -4.66
C ALA A 173 1.76 -0.43 -4.20
N TYR A 174 1.36 -1.60 -3.69
CA TYR A 174 2.26 -2.67 -3.23
C TYR A 174 2.42 -3.80 -4.25
N GLY A 175 1.96 -3.60 -5.48
CA GLY A 175 2.09 -4.57 -6.56
C GLY A 175 0.84 -5.42 -6.73
N ARG A 176 1.03 -6.69 -7.09
CA ARG A 176 -0.06 -7.61 -7.45
C ARG A 176 -0.75 -8.12 -6.19
N VAL A 177 -2.07 -7.99 -6.13
CA VAL A 177 -2.85 -8.31 -4.93
C VAL A 177 -3.99 -9.29 -5.17
N GLY A 178 -4.30 -9.57 -6.43
CA GLY A 178 -5.38 -10.50 -6.73
C GLY A 178 -5.68 -10.59 -8.22
N LEU A 179 -6.83 -11.19 -8.50
CA LEU A 179 -7.31 -11.45 -9.85
C LEU A 179 -8.73 -10.92 -10.00
N GLU A 180 -9.01 -10.36 -11.16
CA GLU A 180 -10.34 -10.22 -11.69
C GLU A 180 -10.57 -11.40 -12.63
N VAL A 181 -11.60 -12.21 -12.36
CA VAL A 181 -11.86 -13.47 -13.05
C VAL A 181 -13.26 -13.44 -13.64
N LEU A 182 -13.33 -13.42 -14.97
CA LEU A 182 -14.57 -13.67 -15.68
C LEU A 182 -14.83 -15.18 -15.73
N THR A 183 -15.91 -15.58 -15.08
CA THR A 183 -16.40 -16.96 -15.01
C THR A 183 -17.64 -17.14 -15.90
N PRO A 184 -18.13 -18.37 -16.09
CA PRO A 184 -19.42 -18.61 -16.75
C PRO A 184 -20.63 -17.94 -16.05
N HIS A 185 -20.49 -17.54 -14.78
CA HIS A 185 -21.56 -16.90 -14.00
C HIS A 185 -21.37 -15.39 -13.83
N GLY A 186 -20.32 -14.81 -14.42
CA GLY A 186 -20.02 -13.40 -14.35
C GLY A 186 -18.65 -13.10 -13.76
N LEU A 187 -18.42 -11.82 -13.46
CA LEU A 187 -17.16 -11.31 -12.95
C LEU A 187 -17.03 -11.56 -11.44
N GLU A 188 -15.90 -12.11 -11.03
CA GLU A 188 -15.56 -12.32 -9.62
C GLU A 188 -14.17 -11.74 -9.32
N TYR A 189 -13.97 -11.29 -8.08
CA TYR A 189 -12.67 -10.78 -7.62
C TYR A 189 -12.07 -11.74 -6.60
N VAL A 190 -10.80 -12.06 -6.78
CA VAL A 190 -10.09 -13.10 -6.02
C VAL A 190 -8.89 -12.49 -5.31
N ASP A 191 -8.84 -12.66 -4.00
CA ASP A 191 -7.73 -12.26 -3.12
C ASP A 191 -6.64 -13.34 -3.19
N ASP A 192 -5.49 -12.96 -3.73
CA ASP A 192 -4.33 -13.85 -3.84
C ASP A 192 -3.05 -13.13 -3.36
N GLY A 193 -2.75 -13.34 -2.08
CA GLY A 193 -1.56 -12.79 -1.43
C GLY A 193 -0.25 -13.52 -1.74
N SER A 194 -0.22 -14.47 -2.68
CA SER A 194 1.01 -15.23 -3.02
C SER A 194 2.17 -14.34 -3.48
N LEU A 195 1.88 -13.15 -4.04
CA LEU A 195 2.86 -12.16 -4.46
C LEU A 195 2.80 -10.87 -3.62
N ALA A 196 2.24 -10.92 -2.42
CA ALA A 196 2.11 -9.76 -1.56
C ALA A 196 3.49 -9.14 -1.24
N CYS A 197 3.57 -7.81 -1.28
CA CYS A 197 4.80 -7.12 -0.90
C CYS A 197 5.05 -7.27 0.61
N PRO A 198 6.22 -7.79 1.03
CA PRO A 198 6.54 -7.97 2.45
C PRO A 198 6.63 -6.63 3.21
N ALA A 199 7.00 -5.56 2.51
CA ALA A 199 7.16 -4.22 3.11
C ALA A 199 5.83 -3.48 3.33
N ALA A 200 4.68 -3.99 2.87
CA ALA A 200 3.41 -3.28 2.95
C ALA A 200 3.03 -2.90 4.39
N ASN A 201 3.20 -3.82 5.34
CA ASN A 201 2.91 -3.54 6.75
C ASN A 201 3.91 -2.56 7.36
N TYR A 202 5.18 -2.68 7.03
CA TYR A 202 6.22 -1.76 7.50
C TYR A 202 5.94 -0.33 7.03
N MET A 203 5.63 -0.14 5.75
CA MET A 203 5.32 1.17 5.17
C MET A 203 4.06 1.77 5.79
N ARG A 204 3.02 0.95 6.02
CA ARG A 204 1.81 1.39 6.73
C ARG A 204 2.13 1.87 8.14
N ASP A 205 2.88 1.08 8.90
CA ASP A 205 3.19 1.38 10.30
C ASP A 205 4.13 2.58 10.43
N LEU A 206 5.13 2.72 9.54
CA LEU A 206 5.97 3.91 9.45
C LEU A 206 5.12 5.15 9.16
N SER A 207 4.26 5.09 8.15
CA SER A 207 3.42 6.23 7.76
C SER A 207 2.42 6.61 8.85
N ARG A 208 1.87 5.64 9.57
CA ARG A 208 1.00 5.88 10.74
C ARG A 208 1.73 6.65 11.81
N ASP A 209 2.94 6.21 12.15
CA ASP A 209 3.69 6.79 13.25
C ASP A 209 4.18 8.21 12.89
N VAL A 210 4.55 8.44 11.62
CA VAL A 210 4.82 9.80 11.09
C VAL A 210 3.55 10.66 11.14
N ALA A 211 2.39 10.15 10.73
CA ALA A 211 1.14 10.89 10.79
C ALA A 211 0.77 11.30 12.22
N ALA A 212 0.97 10.40 13.19
CA ALA A 212 0.75 10.68 14.60
C ALA A 212 1.71 11.75 15.13
N ALA A 213 3.00 11.68 14.75
CA ALA A 213 3.98 12.68 15.13
C ALA A 213 3.72 14.06 14.51
N LEU A 214 3.29 14.11 13.24
CA LEU A 214 2.85 15.34 12.59
C LEU A 214 1.65 15.96 13.33
N LEU A 215 0.65 15.15 13.67
CA LEU A 215 -0.54 15.61 14.40
C LEU A 215 -0.18 16.15 15.79
N ASN A 216 0.75 15.50 16.51
CA ASN A 216 1.19 15.92 17.84
C ASN A 216 2.04 17.20 17.82
N ALA A 217 2.70 17.51 16.70
CA ALA A 217 3.53 18.69 16.56
C ALA A 217 2.73 19.95 16.17
N LEU A 218 1.46 19.81 15.75
CA LEU A 218 0.55 20.89 15.35
C LEU A 218 -0.21 21.48 16.55
#